data_AF-A0A5M3Q305-F1
#
_entry.id   AF-A0A5M3Q305-F1
#
_cell.length_a   1.000
_cell.length_b   1.000
_cell.length_c   1.000
_cell.angle_alpha   90.00
_cell.angle_beta   90.00
_cell.angle_gamma   90.00
#
_symmetry.space_group_name_H-M   'P 1'
#
loop_
_entity.id
_entity.type
_entity.pdbx_description
1 polymer ?
#
loop_
_entity_poly.entity_id
_entity_poly.type
_entity_poly.pdbx_seq_one_letter_code
_entity_poly.pdbx_strand_id
1 'polypeptide(L)'
;MYDVALLSVPLMAAVVGWLTNWLAIQMSFYPVQFIGVGIVGWQGVIPRKAEKMAHICIDRTLQQFGDLNAVYQKLEPQRIVEQVVSQVTPRMDEYIDEVMYEIQPVLWDNLPLFLRNRIYQWAREQLPSRVEELVEDFGDDLDELVDLKALLSRELEKHPDMMNRIFQQAGAVELQSVINRGAIIGGVLGAVLVPLWTHYPEPWLLPLGGFLVGFVTNWIAINLIFSPLRPRRFLFWKIQGLFLRRQPEISDVWAKLVAEELITVEKVADAMINGSQGDRTRAIIQKHLRPLLDNSVIMKLTAQVTMGMTGYTELQRVMNQKAVLATGDVFSDPAFNRERAPVVAEVLSGQMKALKPDEFQDILRPAFREEELQLMLVGGIFGALAGLLQFLSFVGM
;
A
#
# COMPACT_ATOMS: atom_id res chain seq x y z
N MET A 1 54.67 13.88 16.53
CA MET A 1 53.54 14.56 15.85
C MET A 1 53.02 13.81 14.63
N TYR A 2 53.87 13.12 13.85
CA TYR A 2 53.43 12.37 12.67
C TYR A 2 52.43 11.23 12.95
N ASP A 3 52.59 10.46 14.04
CA ASP A 3 51.71 9.30 14.32
C ASP A 3 50.26 9.67 14.62
N VAL A 4 50.03 10.80 15.32
CA VAL A 4 48.67 11.26 15.68
C VAL A 4 47.92 11.78 14.45
N ALA A 5 48.63 12.45 13.53
CA ALA A 5 48.07 12.91 12.26
C ALA A 5 47.77 11.76 11.29
N LEU A 6 48.53 10.67 11.34
CA LEU A 6 48.29 9.49 10.50
C LEU A 6 47.10 8.65 11.01
N LEU A 7 46.90 8.59 12.34
CA LEU A 7 45.75 7.93 12.96
C LEU A 7 44.44 8.72 12.80
N SER A 8 44.51 10.05 12.62
CA SER A 8 43.30 10.85 12.41
C SER A 8 42.67 10.64 11.03
N VAL A 9 43.44 10.21 10.02
CA VAL A 9 42.95 9.94 8.66
C VAL A 9 41.92 8.80 8.60
N PRO A 10 42.22 7.56 9.08
CA PRO A 10 41.24 6.48 9.08
C PRO A 10 40.06 6.77 10.02
N LEU A 11 40.28 7.48 11.13
CA LEU A 11 39.20 7.88 12.03
C LEU A 11 38.25 8.87 11.36
N MET A 12 38.78 9.90 10.70
CA MET A 12 37.98 10.86 9.94
C MET A 12 37.24 10.16 8.80
N ALA A 13 37.92 9.29 8.05
CA ALA A 13 37.30 8.51 6.98
C ALA A 13 36.17 7.59 7.50
N ALA A 14 36.29 7.04 8.71
CA ALA A 14 35.23 6.27 9.34
C ALA A 14 34.02 7.15 9.70
N VAL A 15 34.24 8.34 10.27
CA VAL A 15 33.16 9.29 10.57
C VAL A 15 32.48 9.75 9.28
N VAL A 16 33.24 10.03 8.23
CA VAL A 16 32.72 10.40 6.91
C VAL A 16 31.93 9.25 6.31
N GLY A 17 32.43 8.01 6.36
CA GLY A 17 31.71 6.83 5.89
C GLY A 17 30.39 6.60 6.61
N TRP A 18 30.36 6.84 7.93
CA TRP A 18 29.13 6.81 8.72
C TRP A 18 28.15 7.91 8.31
N LEU A 19 28.62 9.16 8.23
CA LEU A 19 27.81 10.33 7.93
C LEU A 19 27.25 10.29 6.50
N THR A 20 28.06 9.90 5.52
CA THR A 20 27.67 9.81 4.10
C THR A 20 26.63 8.72 3.87
N ASN A 21 26.79 7.54 4.50
CA ASN A 21 25.78 6.48 4.42
C ASN A 21 24.48 6.86 5.14
N TRP A 22 24.58 7.49 6.32
CA TRP A 22 23.40 8.03 7.02
C TRP A 22 22.67 9.06 6.16
N LEU A 23 23.41 9.99 5.55
CA LEU A 23 22.86 11.00 4.66
C LEU A 23 22.21 10.37 3.42
N ALA A 24 22.86 9.39 2.79
CA ALA A 24 22.30 8.68 1.63
C ALA A 24 20.96 8.01 1.94
N ILE A 25 20.87 7.39 3.12
CA ILE A 25 19.62 6.78 3.60
C ILE A 25 18.57 7.87 3.86
N GLN A 26 18.90 8.95 4.56
CA GLN A 26 17.96 10.05 4.81
C GLN A 26 17.46 10.69 3.50
N MET A 27 18.35 10.96 2.56
CA MET A 27 18.03 11.49 1.24
C MET A 27 17.21 10.53 0.38
N SER A 28 17.21 9.23 0.68
CA SER A 28 16.35 8.27 -0.01
C SER A 28 14.89 8.38 0.43
N PHE A 29 14.65 8.79 1.68
CA PHE A 29 13.31 8.82 2.29
C PHE A 29 12.71 10.22 2.40
N TYR A 30 13.55 11.26 2.52
CA TYR A 30 13.11 12.62 2.79
C TYR A 30 13.72 13.64 1.82
N PRO A 31 12.99 14.74 1.54
CA PRO A 31 11.63 15.03 1.97
C PRO A 31 10.58 14.24 1.16
N VAL A 32 9.41 13.98 1.75
CA VAL A 32 8.33 13.21 1.09
C VAL A 32 7.77 13.98 -0.10
N GLN A 33 7.56 15.28 0.08
CA GLN A 33 7.18 16.21 -0.99
C GLN A 33 8.42 16.92 -1.51
N PHE A 34 8.42 17.27 -2.80
CA PHE A 34 9.50 18.05 -3.39
C PHE A 34 9.64 19.41 -2.70
N ILE A 35 10.85 19.69 -2.21
CA ILE A 35 11.20 20.99 -1.64
C ILE A 35 12.19 21.67 -2.58
N GLY A 36 11.79 22.78 -3.20
CA GLY A 36 12.64 23.59 -4.08
C GLY A 36 11.86 24.52 -4.99
N VAL A 37 12.56 25.19 -5.89
CA VAL A 37 12.01 26.14 -6.86
C VAL A 37 12.38 25.69 -8.27
N GLY A 38 11.39 25.28 -9.06
CA GLY A 38 11.57 24.81 -10.44
C GLY A 38 12.43 23.54 -10.52
N ILE A 39 13.51 23.58 -11.31
CA ILE A 39 14.43 22.45 -11.52
C ILE A 39 15.37 22.24 -10.31
N VAL A 40 15.48 23.25 -9.43
CA VAL A 40 16.37 23.21 -8.26
C VAL A 40 15.56 22.84 -7.02
N GLY A 41 15.53 21.55 -6.70
CA GLY A 41 14.95 21.05 -5.47
C GLY A 41 15.26 19.58 -5.23
N TRP A 42 14.96 19.13 -4.03
CA TRP A 42 15.20 17.75 -3.60
C TRP A 42 13.88 17.12 -3.15
N GLN A 43 13.67 15.88 -3.58
CA GLN A 43 12.65 14.99 -3.07
C GLN A 43 13.34 13.66 -2.78
N GLY A 44 12.91 12.97 -1.74
CA GLY A 44 13.42 11.64 -1.45
C GLY A 44 13.27 10.71 -2.66
N VAL A 45 14.28 9.89 -2.92
CA VAL A 45 14.33 8.90 -4.02
C VAL A 45 13.05 8.05 -4.07
N ILE A 46 12.64 7.52 -2.91
CA ILE A 46 11.51 6.59 -2.82
C ILE A 46 10.18 7.35 -3.03
N PRO A 47 9.87 8.45 -2.32
CA PRO A 47 8.69 9.26 -2.61
C PRO A 47 8.58 9.71 -4.07
N ARG A 48 9.70 10.14 -4.68
CA ARG A 48 9.72 10.59 -6.09
C ARG A 48 9.38 9.49 -7.08
N LYS A 49 9.63 8.23 -6.71
CA LYS A 49 9.43 7.04 -7.55
C LYS A 49 8.30 6.14 -7.06
N ALA A 50 7.54 6.56 -6.05
CA ALA A 50 6.52 5.76 -5.40
C ALA A 50 5.46 5.27 -6.39
N GLU A 51 5.02 6.12 -7.33
CA GLU A 51 4.05 5.76 -8.39
C GLU A 51 4.59 4.65 -9.31
N LYS A 52 5.83 4.76 -9.76
CA LYS A 52 6.46 3.72 -10.58
C LYS A 52 6.64 2.41 -9.81
N MET A 53 7.01 2.49 -8.53
CA MET A 53 7.10 1.32 -7.64
C MET A 53 5.75 0.66 -7.46
N ALA A 54 4.72 1.47 -7.22
CA ALA A 54 3.34 1.06 -7.10
C ALA A 54 2.91 0.29 -8.34
N HIS A 55 3.12 0.83 -9.55
CA HIS A 55 2.78 0.13 -10.79
C HIS A 55 3.51 -1.20 -10.96
N ILE A 56 4.83 -1.24 -10.71
CA ILE A 56 5.60 -2.49 -10.81
C ILE A 56 5.11 -3.49 -9.76
N CYS A 57 4.85 -3.02 -8.54
CA CYS A 57 4.30 -3.83 -7.46
C CYS A 57 2.94 -4.39 -7.86
N ILE A 58 2.02 -3.56 -8.38
CA ILE A 58 0.70 -3.95 -8.86
C ILE A 58 0.81 -4.97 -10.00
N ASP A 59 1.63 -4.73 -11.02
CA ASP A 59 1.74 -5.63 -12.16
C ASP A 59 2.30 -7.01 -11.74
N ARG A 60 3.25 -7.04 -10.80
CA ARG A 60 3.80 -8.29 -10.24
C ARG A 60 2.87 -8.95 -9.23
N THR A 61 2.16 -8.15 -8.46
CA THR A 61 1.12 -8.55 -7.52
C THR A 61 0.00 -9.19 -8.32
N LEU A 62 -0.68 -8.51 -9.23
CA LEU A 62 -1.77 -9.07 -10.03
C LEU A 62 -1.44 -10.39 -10.75
N GLN A 63 -0.19 -10.58 -11.22
CA GLN A 63 0.25 -11.86 -11.79
C GLN A 63 0.22 -13.03 -10.80
N GLN A 64 0.40 -12.77 -9.50
CA GLN A 64 0.46 -13.76 -8.43
C GLN A 64 -0.81 -13.74 -7.52
N PHE A 65 -1.51 -12.61 -7.49
CA PHE A 65 -2.73 -12.31 -6.74
C PHE A 65 -4.01 -12.66 -7.53
N GLY A 66 -3.88 -13.39 -8.64
CA GLY A 66 -4.95 -13.70 -9.60
C GLY A 66 -6.08 -14.59 -9.08
N ASP A 67 -6.28 -14.65 -7.77
CA ASP A 67 -7.42 -15.31 -7.14
C ASP A 67 -7.98 -14.38 -6.05
N LEU A 68 -8.75 -13.36 -6.46
CA LEU A 68 -9.48 -12.51 -5.50
C LEU A 68 -10.48 -13.34 -4.71
N ASN A 69 -10.94 -14.47 -5.26
CA ASN A 69 -11.82 -15.40 -4.57
C ASN A 69 -11.14 -16.02 -3.35
N ALA A 70 -9.83 -16.24 -3.36
CA ALA A 70 -9.10 -16.68 -2.17
C ALA A 70 -9.12 -15.65 -1.03
N VAL A 71 -9.06 -14.35 -1.37
CA VAL A 71 -9.20 -13.26 -0.38
C VAL A 71 -10.64 -13.17 0.11
N TYR A 72 -11.62 -13.24 -0.79
CA TYR A 72 -13.04 -13.24 -0.46
C TYR A 72 -13.46 -14.40 0.45
N GLN A 73 -13.02 -15.62 0.15
CA GLN A 73 -13.30 -16.79 0.98
C GLN A 73 -12.72 -16.63 2.39
N LYS A 74 -11.51 -16.08 2.49
CA LYS A 74 -10.88 -15.81 3.79
C LYS A 74 -11.55 -14.68 4.55
N LEU A 75 -12.18 -13.71 3.89
CA LEU A 75 -12.95 -12.65 4.54
C LEU A 75 -14.17 -13.18 5.31
N GLU A 76 -14.51 -14.47 5.17
CA GLU A 76 -15.68 -15.14 5.74
C GLU A 76 -16.97 -14.48 5.23
N PRO A 77 -17.53 -14.91 4.08
CA PRO A 77 -18.72 -14.31 3.50
C PRO A 77 -19.89 -14.18 4.49
N GLN A 78 -20.02 -15.13 5.42
CA GLN A 78 -21.02 -15.04 6.49
C GLN A 78 -20.86 -13.80 7.37
N ARG A 79 -19.63 -13.33 7.63
CA ARG A 79 -19.38 -12.08 8.38
C ARG A 79 -19.84 -10.85 7.63
N ILE A 80 -19.68 -10.86 6.30
CA ILE A 80 -20.20 -9.79 5.44
C ILE A 80 -21.73 -9.76 5.53
N VAL A 81 -22.38 -10.93 5.45
CA VAL A 81 -23.83 -11.05 5.62
C VAL A 81 -24.28 -10.56 7.01
N GLU A 82 -23.64 -11.01 8.08
CA GLU A 82 -23.91 -10.57 9.46
C GLU A 82 -23.80 -9.04 9.59
N GLN A 83 -22.75 -8.44 9.04
CA GLN A 83 -22.54 -7.00 9.04
C GLN A 83 -23.68 -6.27 8.32
N VAL A 84 -24.00 -6.68 7.08
CA VAL A 84 -25.07 -6.04 6.29
C VAL A 84 -26.41 -6.18 7.01
N VAL A 85 -26.75 -7.37 7.49
CA VAL A 85 -28.03 -7.61 8.19
C VAL A 85 -28.11 -6.78 9.47
N SER A 86 -27.04 -6.70 10.26
CA SER A 86 -27.01 -5.95 11.52
C SER A 86 -27.16 -4.44 11.34
N GLN A 87 -26.69 -3.89 10.21
CA GLN A 87 -26.79 -2.46 9.89
C GLN A 87 -28.11 -2.10 9.20
N VAL A 88 -28.59 -2.96 8.30
CA VAL A 88 -29.77 -2.66 7.46
C VAL A 88 -31.08 -3.02 8.16
N THR A 89 -31.13 -4.09 8.95
CA THR A 89 -32.36 -4.55 9.60
C THR A 89 -32.96 -3.53 10.58
N PRO A 90 -32.17 -2.86 11.45
CA PRO A 90 -32.71 -1.83 12.36
C PRO A 90 -33.34 -0.64 11.64
N ARG A 91 -32.89 -0.34 10.41
CA ARG A 91 -33.36 0.76 9.56
C ARG A 91 -34.34 0.31 8.48
N MET A 92 -34.75 -0.96 8.48
CA MET A 92 -35.60 -1.52 7.42
C MET A 92 -36.94 -0.78 7.29
N ASP A 93 -37.58 -0.50 8.41
CA ASP A 93 -38.86 0.22 8.43
C ASP A 93 -38.71 1.63 7.85
N GLU A 94 -37.62 2.33 8.19
CA GLU A 94 -37.29 3.66 7.67
C GLU A 94 -37.05 3.60 6.15
N TYR A 95 -36.29 2.64 5.65
CA TYR A 95 -36.07 2.46 4.21
C TYR A 95 -37.37 2.17 3.45
N ILE A 96 -38.25 1.35 4.02
CA ILE A 96 -39.56 1.06 3.42
C ILE A 96 -40.42 2.33 3.38
N ASP A 97 -40.47 3.08 4.48
CA ASP A 97 -41.21 4.34 4.55
C ASP A 97 -40.68 5.35 3.53
N GLU A 98 -39.37 5.53 3.43
CA GLU A 98 -38.74 6.43 2.46
C GLU A 98 -39.14 6.07 1.02
N VAL A 99 -39.00 4.79 0.64
CA VAL A 99 -39.34 4.32 -0.72
C VAL A 99 -40.83 4.52 -1.01
N MET A 100 -41.70 4.23 -0.03
CA MET A 100 -43.14 4.36 -0.20
C MET A 100 -43.60 5.82 -0.26
N TYR A 101 -43.01 6.71 0.55
CA TYR A 101 -43.29 8.14 0.52
C TYR A 101 -42.77 8.83 -0.74
N GLU A 102 -41.66 8.37 -1.31
CA GLU A 102 -41.12 8.90 -2.57
C GLU A 102 -42.04 8.59 -3.76
N ILE A 103 -42.73 7.44 -3.73
CA ILE A 103 -43.55 6.98 -4.86
C ILE A 103 -45.02 7.30 -4.69
N GLN A 104 -45.61 6.94 -3.55
CA GLN A 104 -47.03 7.15 -3.32
C GLN A 104 -47.32 7.49 -1.85
N PRO A 105 -47.11 8.75 -1.45
CA PRO A 105 -47.31 9.19 -0.07
C PRO A 105 -48.77 9.02 0.37
N VAL A 106 -49.72 9.31 -0.53
CA VAL A 106 -51.16 9.26 -0.22
C VAL A 106 -51.63 7.83 0.06
N LEU A 107 -51.10 6.83 -0.66
CA LEU A 107 -51.43 5.42 -0.38
C LEU A 107 -50.86 5.02 0.98
N TRP A 108 -49.61 5.40 1.23
CA TRP A 108 -48.89 4.97 2.43
C TRP A 108 -49.53 5.52 3.70
N ASP A 109 -49.96 6.79 3.69
CA ASP A 109 -50.66 7.43 4.81
C ASP A 109 -52.04 6.82 5.07
N ASN A 110 -52.73 6.35 4.03
CA ASN A 110 -54.06 5.77 4.13
C ASN A 110 -54.07 4.25 4.35
N LEU A 111 -52.88 3.62 4.42
CA LEU A 111 -52.78 2.17 4.58
C LEU A 111 -53.13 1.76 6.03
N PRO A 112 -54.04 0.79 6.23
CA PRO A 112 -54.30 0.26 7.56
C PRO A 112 -53.02 -0.25 8.26
N LEU A 113 -52.88 0.03 9.55
CA LEU A 113 -51.70 -0.34 10.35
C LEU A 113 -51.32 -1.82 10.25
N PHE A 114 -52.32 -2.71 10.15
CA PHE A 114 -52.07 -4.15 10.05
C PHE A 114 -51.39 -4.54 8.73
N LEU A 115 -51.71 -3.86 7.62
CA LEU A 115 -51.06 -4.10 6.32
C LEU A 115 -49.63 -3.56 6.34
N ARG A 116 -49.43 -2.38 6.92
CA ARG A 116 -48.10 -1.77 7.04
C ARG A 116 -47.16 -2.63 7.87
N ASN A 117 -47.63 -3.10 9.04
CA ASN A 117 -46.89 -4.03 9.88
C ASN A 117 -46.60 -5.38 9.17
N ARG A 118 -47.52 -5.84 8.32
CA ARG A 118 -47.30 -7.06 7.51
C ARG A 118 -46.18 -6.86 6.49
N ILE A 119 -46.11 -5.68 5.86
CA ILE A 119 -45.03 -5.34 4.91
C ILE A 119 -43.69 -5.27 5.64
N TYR A 120 -43.62 -4.58 6.79
CA TYR A 120 -42.39 -4.51 7.60
C TYR A 120 -41.91 -5.91 8.04
N GLN A 121 -42.80 -6.73 8.60
CA GLN A 121 -42.45 -8.09 9.03
C GLN A 121 -41.93 -8.94 7.87
N TRP A 122 -42.64 -8.90 6.74
CA TRP A 122 -42.24 -9.64 5.56
C TRP A 122 -40.86 -9.21 5.04
N ALA A 123 -40.58 -7.90 4.99
CA ALA A 123 -39.28 -7.40 4.55
C ALA A 123 -38.14 -7.86 5.48
N ARG A 124 -38.35 -7.79 6.80
CA ARG A 124 -37.38 -8.27 7.80
C ARG A 124 -37.14 -9.78 7.72
N GLU A 125 -38.17 -10.57 7.41
CA GLU A 125 -38.05 -12.02 7.24
C GLU A 125 -37.29 -12.40 5.96
N GLN A 126 -37.43 -11.63 4.88
CA GLN A 126 -36.81 -11.94 3.59
C GLN A 126 -35.36 -11.43 3.48
N LEU A 127 -35.03 -10.34 4.16
CA LEU A 127 -33.74 -9.66 4.02
C LEU A 127 -32.53 -10.61 4.21
N PRO A 128 -32.43 -11.42 5.28
CA PRO A 128 -31.22 -12.21 5.53
C PRO A 128 -30.87 -13.15 4.38
N SER A 129 -31.86 -13.88 3.86
CA SER A 129 -31.66 -14.80 2.73
C SER A 129 -31.30 -14.06 1.44
N ARG A 130 -31.87 -12.88 1.19
CA ARG A 130 -31.52 -12.07 0.01
C ARG A 130 -30.12 -11.49 0.08
N VAL A 131 -29.68 -11.08 1.27
CA VAL A 131 -28.32 -10.60 1.48
C VAL A 131 -27.33 -11.75 1.32
N GLU A 132 -27.66 -12.94 1.81
CA GLU A 132 -26.83 -14.16 1.63
C GLU A 132 -26.63 -14.49 0.15
N GLU A 133 -27.73 -14.61 -0.62
CA GLU A 133 -27.68 -14.86 -2.08
C GLU A 133 -26.91 -13.76 -2.83
N LEU A 134 -27.04 -12.50 -2.41
CA LEU A 134 -26.38 -11.36 -3.02
C LEU A 134 -24.88 -11.33 -2.74
N VAL A 135 -24.46 -11.66 -1.50
CA VAL A 135 -23.04 -11.74 -1.13
C VAL A 135 -22.37 -12.92 -1.82
N GLU A 136 -23.08 -14.04 -2.00
CA GLU A 136 -22.60 -15.21 -2.75
C GLU A 136 -22.39 -14.87 -4.23
N ASP A 137 -23.38 -14.28 -4.91
CA ASP A 137 -23.26 -13.83 -6.31
C ASP A 137 -22.11 -12.82 -6.50
N PHE A 138 -21.87 -11.92 -5.54
CA PHE A 138 -20.73 -11.00 -5.58
C PHE A 138 -19.38 -11.71 -5.40
N GLY A 139 -19.35 -12.80 -4.62
CA GLY A 139 -18.17 -13.63 -4.48
C GLY A 139 -17.80 -14.33 -5.77
N ASP A 140 -18.80 -14.94 -6.43
CA ASP A 140 -18.61 -15.70 -7.67
C ASP A 140 -18.15 -14.82 -8.84
N ASP A 141 -18.63 -13.58 -8.91
CA ASP A 141 -18.31 -12.62 -9.97
C ASP A 141 -17.19 -11.62 -9.58
N LEU A 142 -16.54 -11.76 -8.41
CA LEU A 142 -15.66 -10.72 -7.85
C LEU A 142 -14.54 -10.27 -8.80
N ASP A 143 -13.90 -11.22 -9.48
CA ASP A 143 -12.84 -10.96 -10.47
C ASP A 143 -13.34 -10.11 -11.66
N GLU A 144 -14.62 -10.20 -11.99
CA GLU A 144 -15.26 -9.46 -13.08
C GLU A 144 -15.87 -8.13 -12.61
N LEU A 145 -16.14 -7.97 -11.31
CA LEU A 145 -16.71 -6.76 -10.71
C LEU A 145 -15.64 -5.74 -10.30
N VAL A 146 -14.44 -6.19 -9.95
CA VAL A 146 -13.37 -5.34 -9.40
C VAL A 146 -12.13 -5.35 -10.28
N ASP A 147 -11.85 -4.21 -10.92
CA ASP A 147 -10.53 -3.97 -11.51
C ASP A 147 -9.53 -3.62 -10.41
N LEU A 148 -8.87 -4.64 -9.86
CA LEU A 148 -7.86 -4.48 -8.80
C LEU A 148 -6.70 -3.60 -9.26
N LYS A 149 -6.35 -3.60 -10.56
CA LYS A 149 -5.29 -2.73 -11.09
C LYS A 149 -5.68 -1.27 -10.97
N ALA A 150 -6.89 -0.93 -11.40
CA ALA A 150 -7.42 0.42 -11.32
C ALA A 150 -7.58 0.87 -9.86
N LEU A 151 -8.09 0.00 -8.98
CA LEU A 151 -8.24 0.28 -7.55
C LEU A 151 -6.89 0.57 -6.89
N LEU A 152 -5.91 -0.33 -7.04
CA LEU A 152 -4.60 -0.16 -6.42
C LEU A 152 -3.86 1.06 -6.98
N SER A 153 -3.97 1.34 -8.29
CA SER A 153 -3.37 2.54 -8.89
C SER A 153 -3.94 3.81 -8.24
N ARG A 154 -5.27 3.92 -8.17
CA ARG A 154 -5.98 5.06 -7.60
C ARG A 154 -5.63 5.28 -6.12
N GLU A 155 -5.50 4.21 -5.35
CA GLU A 155 -5.23 4.31 -3.92
C GLU A 155 -3.75 4.57 -3.62
N LEU A 156 -2.82 4.05 -4.43
CA LEU A 156 -1.40 4.36 -4.31
C LEU A 156 -1.07 5.81 -4.71
N GLU A 157 -1.79 6.39 -5.68
CA GLU A 157 -1.69 7.81 -6.01
C GLU A 157 -2.08 8.72 -4.83
N LYS A 158 -3.07 8.31 -4.04
CA LYS A 158 -3.49 9.05 -2.82
C LYS A 158 -2.52 8.86 -1.65
N HIS A 159 -1.79 7.74 -1.61
CA HIS A 159 -0.90 7.36 -0.51
C HIS A 159 0.55 7.12 -0.98
N PRO A 160 1.25 8.12 -1.56
CA PRO A 160 2.61 7.96 -2.09
C PRO A 160 3.65 7.69 -1.00
N ASP A 161 3.33 7.99 0.26
CA ASP A 161 4.16 7.76 1.43
C ASP A 161 4.14 6.30 1.91
N MET A 162 3.20 5.48 1.43
CA MET A 162 3.06 4.07 1.85
C MET A 162 4.35 3.28 1.60
N MET A 163 4.94 3.44 0.41
CA MET A 163 6.22 2.81 0.09
C MET A 163 7.31 3.26 1.07
N ASN A 164 7.37 4.54 1.41
CA ASN A 164 8.31 5.05 2.40
C ASN A 164 8.12 4.35 3.77
N ARG A 165 6.87 4.22 4.23
CA ARG A 165 6.55 3.55 5.51
C ARG A 165 6.90 2.06 5.50
N ILE A 166 6.62 1.33 4.42
CA ILE A 166 7.00 -0.08 4.28
C ILE A 166 8.51 -0.24 4.45
N PHE A 167 9.29 0.55 3.71
CA PHE A 167 10.76 0.47 3.74
C PHE A 167 11.35 0.93 5.08
N GLN A 168 10.79 1.96 5.72
CA GLN A 168 11.25 2.40 7.03
C GLN A 168 10.92 1.38 8.11
N GLN A 169 9.69 0.87 8.17
CA GLN A 169 9.28 -0.07 9.21
C GLN A 169 9.98 -1.43 9.06
N ALA A 170 10.09 -1.95 7.84
CA ALA A 170 10.70 -3.25 7.63
C ALA A 170 12.24 -3.20 7.53
N GLY A 171 12.78 -2.08 7.03
CA GLY A 171 14.20 -1.90 6.75
C GLY A 171 14.99 -1.20 7.85
N ALA A 172 14.38 -0.57 8.86
CA ALA A 172 15.07 0.27 9.85
C ALA A 172 16.34 -0.37 10.45
N VAL A 173 16.25 -1.64 10.83
CA VAL A 173 17.38 -2.37 11.44
C VAL A 173 18.53 -2.56 10.44
N GLU A 174 18.22 -2.92 9.19
CA GLU A 174 19.25 -3.15 8.17
C GLU A 174 19.83 -1.85 7.64
N LEU A 175 19.03 -0.80 7.54
CA LEU A 175 19.49 0.55 7.20
C LEU A 175 20.49 1.03 8.26
N GLN A 176 20.19 0.85 9.55
CA GLN A 176 21.13 1.19 10.63
C GLN A 176 22.40 0.32 10.59
N SER A 177 22.26 -0.97 10.27
CA SER A 177 23.40 -1.88 10.05
C SER A 177 24.32 -1.38 8.93
N VAL A 178 23.75 -0.89 7.83
CA VAL A 178 24.51 -0.31 6.70
C VAL A 178 25.24 0.97 7.10
N ILE A 179 24.61 1.83 7.91
CA ILE A 179 25.25 3.05 8.44
C ILE A 179 26.46 2.67 9.30
N ASN A 180 26.27 1.74 10.24
CA ASN A 180 27.34 1.30 11.15
C ASN A 180 28.49 0.60 10.41
N ARG A 181 28.18 -0.25 9.42
CA ARG A 181 29.18 -0.87 8.55
C ARG A 181 29.86 0.14 7.62
N GLY A 182 29.16 1.21 7.27
CA GLY A 182 29.71 2.36 6.55
C GLY A 182 30.90 2.98 7.24
N ALA A 183 30.85 3.10 8.57
CA ALA A 183 31.99 3.58 9.36
C ALA A 183 33.21 2.67 9.22
N ILE A 184 32.99 1.35 9.29
CA ILE A 184 34.06 0.34 9.17
C ILE A 184 34.67 0.36 7.76
N ILE A 185 33.83 0.39 6.72
CA ILE A 185 34.27 0.44 5.32
C ILE A 185 35.05 1.73 5.06
N GLY A 186 34.51 2.88 5.47
CA GLY A 186 35.18 4.18 5.35
C GLY A 186 36.52 4.20 6.07
N GLY A 187 36.60 3.65 7.29
CA GLY A 187 37.84 3.54 8.05
C GLY A 187 38.90 2.67 7.37
N VAL A 188 38.51 1.52 6.81
CA VAL A 188 39.42 0.64 6.06
C VAL A 188 39.93 1.32 4.80
N LEU A 189 39.04 1.98 4.04
CA LEU A 189 39.44 2.73 2.84
C LEU A 189 40.34 3.92 3.19
N GLY A 190 40.05 4.63 4.28
CA GLY A 190 40.89 5.69 4.81
C GLY A 190 42.27 5.20 5.24
N ALA A 191 42.36 4.02 5.86
CA ALA A 191 43.65 3.39 6.21
C ALA A 191 44.48 3.05 4.97
N VAL A 192 43.84 2.69 3.85
CA VAL A 192 44.51 2.50 2.55
C VAL A 192 44.96 3.85 1.95
N LEU A 193 44.26 4.94 2.24
CA LEU A 193 44.64 6.29 1.80
C LEU A 193 45.90 6.82 2.51
N VAL A 194 46.17 6.38 3.75
CA VAL A 194 47.35 6.80 4.53
C VAL A 194 48.68 6.56 3.80
N PRO A 195 49.02 5.34 3.34
CA PRO A 195 50.29 5.11 2.63
C PRO A 195 50.37 5.90 1.32
N LEU A 196 49.25 6.05 0.59
CA LEU A 196 49.18 6.86 -0.62
C LEU A 196 49.55 8.33 -0.35
N TRP A 197 49.01 8.90 0.73
CA TRP A 197 49.32 10.26 1.17
C TRP A 197 50.79 10.41 1.60
N THR A 198 51.35 9.42 2.31
CA THR A 198 52.76 9.48 2.72
C THR A 198 53.74 9.44 1.56
N HIS A 199 53.40 8.77 0.45
CA HIS A 199 54.25 8.72 -0.74
C HIS A 199 54.06 9.94 -1.66
N TYR A 200 52.84 10.49 -1.72
CA TYR A 200 52.49 11.62 -2.58
C TYR A 200 51.69 12.69 -1.81
N PRO A 201 52.34 13.55 -1.01
CA PRO A 201 51.68 14.55 -0.17
C PRO A 201 51.24 15.77 -0.98
N GLU A 202 50.37 15.57 -1.96
CA GLU A 202 49.83 16.61 -2.82
C GLU A 202 48.51 17.18 -2.24
N PRO A 203 48.31 18.51 -2.16
CA PRO A 203 47.12 19.13 -1.54
C PRO A 203 45.76 18.61 -2.04
N TRP A 204 45.68 18.21 -3.30
CA TRP A 204 44.46 17.73 -3.94
C TRP A 204 44.14 16.26 -3.64
N LEU A 205 45.11 15.49 -3.10
CA LEU A 205 44.95 14.06 -2.86
C LEU A 205 43.98 13.76 -1.70
N LEU A 206 43.89 14.61 -0.67
CA LEU A 206 42.94 14.43 0.44
C LEU A 206 41.48 14.70 0.01
N PRO A 207 41.15 15.82 -0.67
CA PRO A 207 39.82 16.01 -1.23
C PRO A 207 39.41 14.94 -2.26
N LEU A 208 40.31 14.56 -3.17
CA LEU A 208 40.03 13.51 -4.16
C LEU A 208 39.89 12.13 -3.50
N GLY A 209 40.75 11.83 -2.53
CA GLY A 209 40.70 10.62 -1.73
C GLY A 209 39.40 10.54 -0.93
N GLY A 210 39.00 11.64 -0.29
CA GLY A 210 37.71 11.77 0.39
C GLY A 210 36.53 11.53 -0.55
N PHE A 211 36.57 12.07 -1.77
CA PHE A 211 35.57 11.80 -2.80
C PHE A 211 35.47 10.31 -3.13
N LEU A 212 36.61 9.67 -3.41
CA LEU A 212 36.66 8.25 -3.75
C LEU A 212 36.20 7.37 -2.58
N VAL A 213 36.62 7.67 -1.36
CA VAL A 213 36.19 6.94 -0.16
C VAL A 213 34.68 7.06 0.01
N GLY A 214 34.11 8.27 -0.07
CA GLY A 214 32.66 8.47 0.03
C GLY A 214 31.88 7.76 -1.07
N PHE A 215 32.34 7.88 -2.32
CA PHE A 215 31.72 7.25 -3.49
C PHE A 215 31.74 5.71 -3.39
N VAL A 216 32.91 5.12 -3.10
CA VAL A 216 33.09 3.66 -3.00
C VAL A 216 32.38 3.10 -1.77
N THR A 217 32.39 3.81 -0.64
CA THR A 217 31.67 3.37 0.57
C THR A 217 30.17 3.26 0.31
N ASN A 218 29.58 4.28 -0.35
CA ASN A 218 28.16 4.24 -0.67
C ASN A 218 27.83 3.18 -1.74
N TRP A 219 28.70 2.99 -2.74
CA TRP A 219 28.57 1.90 -3.71
C TRP A 219 28.54 0.52 -3.02
N ILE A 220 29.45 0.27 -2.08
CA ILE A 220 29.49 -0.98 -1.31
C ILE A 220 28.25 -1.12 -0.44
N ALA A 221 27.78 -0.04 0.19
CA ALA A 221 26.58 -0.03 1.02
C ALA A 221 25.33 -0.44 0.23
N ILE A 222 25.09 0.17 -0.94
CA ILE A 222 23.98 -0.17 -1.83
C ILE A 222 24.08 -1.63 -2.29
N ASN A 223 25.28 -2.08 -2.65
CA ASN A 223 25.49 -3.47 -3.08
C ASN A 223 25.23 -4.47 -1.94
N LEU A 224 25.59 -4.13 -0.70
CA LEU A 224 25.32 -4.96 0.48
C LEU A 224 23.81 -5.08 0.79
N ILE A 225 23.05 -4.03 0.49
CA ILE A 225 21.59 -4.01 0.69
C ILE A 225 20.90 -4.98 -0.29
N PHE A 226 21.24 -4.92 -1.58
CA PHE A 226 20.47 -5.57 -2.65
C PHE A 226 21.13 -6.82 -3.27
N SER A 227 22.39 -7.12 -2.97
CA SER A 227 23.12 -8.25 -3.54
C SER A 227 23.84 -9.07 -2.46
N PRO A 228 24.01 -10.39 -2.64
CA PRO A 228 23.57 -11.21 -3.76
C PRO A 228 22.08 -11.61 -3.65
N LEU A 229 21.43 -11.76 -4.81
CA LEU A 229 20.02 -12.20 -4.98
C LEU A 229 19.72 -13.52 -4.24
N ARG A 230 20.56 -14.52 -4.49
CA ARG A 230 20.44 -15.85 -3.90
C ARG A 230 21.49 -16.01 -2.79
N PRO A 231 21.14 -16.67 -1.67
CA PRO A 231 22.08 -16.88 -0.58
C PRO A 231 23.27 -17.69 -1.08
N ARG A 232 24.46 -17.08 -1.09
CA ARG A 232 25.71 -17.77 -1.42
C ARG A 232 26.41 -18.17 -0.13
N ARG A 233 26.85 -19.43 -0.08
CA ARG A 233 27.72 -19.91 1.00
C ARG A 233 29.15 -19.59 0.64
N PHE A 234 29.78 -18.68 1.39
CA PHE A 234 31.21 -18.47 1.33
C PHE A 234 31.83 -19.13 2.56
N LEU A 235 32.47 -20.28 2.36
CA LEU A 235 33.03 -21.13 3.41
C LEU A 235 31.97 -21.53 4.48
N PHE A 236 31.97 -20.86 5.63
CA PHE A 236 31.00 -21.07 6.72
C PHE A 236 29.88 -20.01 6.78
N TRP A 237 30.00 -18.92 6.02
CA TRP A 237 29.10 -17.77 6.13
C TRP A 237 28.09 -17.76 4.99
N LYS A 238 26.82 -17.51 5.32
CA LYS A 238 25.75 -17.31 4.34
C LYS A 238 25.65 -15.82 4.04
N ILE A 239 25.99 -15.43 2.81
CA ILE A 239 25.93 -14.04 2.34
C ILE A 239 24.70 -13.89 1.43
N GLN A 240 23.83 -12.96 1.78
CA GLN A 240 22.64 -12.57 1.02
C GLN A 240 22.42 -11.07 1.24
N GLY A 241 21.84 -10.39 0.25
CA GLY A 241 21.44 -8.98 0.42
C GLY A 241 20.57 -8.81 1.67
N LEU A 242 20.85 -7.77 2.46
CA LEU A 242 20.21 -7.58 3.77
C LEU A 242 18.69 -7.50 3.68
N PHE A 243 18.17 -6.85 2.63
CA PHE A 243 16.72 -6.74 2.40
C PHE A 243 16.09 -8.08 2.01
N LEU A 244 16.75 -8.86 1.17
CA LEU A 244 16.27 -10.18 0.73
C LEU A 244 16.23 -11.18 1.89
N ARG A 245 17.18 -11.07 2.82
CA ARG A 245 17.19 -11.88 4.04
C ARG A 245 15.97 -11.59 4.93
N ARG A 246 15.47 -10.35 4.90
CA ARG A 246 14.29 -9.89 5.64
C ARG A 246 12.98 -9.96 4.85
N GLN A 247 12.96 -10.64 3.70
CA GLN A 247 11.74 -10.81 2.91
C GLN A 247 10.51 -11.20 3.75
N PRO A 248 10.57 -12.15 4.72
CA PRO A 248 9.39 -12.48 5.52
C PRO A 248 8.85 -11.32 6.36
N GLU A 249 9.74 -10.56 7.00
CA GLU A 249 9.37 -9.41 7.83
C GLU A 249 8.84 -8.25 6.98
N ILE A 250 9.47 -7.98 5.82
CA ILE A 250 9.00 -6.97 4.87
C ILE A 250 7.63 -7.37 4.31
N SER A 251 7.43 -8.65 4.03
CA SER A 251 6.15 -9.18 3.55
C SER A 251 5.02 -8.95 4.55
N ASP A 252 5.26 -9.17 5.85
CA ASP A 252 4.28 -8.94 6.91
C ASP A 252 3.91 -7.46 7.05
N VAL A 253 4.90 -6.57 7.08
CA VAL A 253 4.68 -5.12 7.16
C VAL A 253 3.95 -4.60 5.93
N TRP A 254 4.38 -5.03 4.74
CA TRP A 254 3.75 -4.66 3.48
C TRP A 254 2.30 -5.12 3.43
N ALA A 255 2.05 -6.39 3.71
CA ALA A 255 0.71 -6.97 3.69
C ALA A 255 -0.24 -6.27 4.65
N LYS A 256 0.25 -5.92 5.85
CA LYS A 256 -0.52 -5.17 6.83
C LYS A 256 -0.92 -3.78 6.30
N LEU A 257 0.04 -3.01 5.79
CA LEU A 257 -0.23 -1.66 5.28
C LEU A 257 -1.14 -1.70 4.05
N VAL A 258 -0.95 -2.66 3.14
CA VAL A 258 -1.81 -2.82 1.96
C VAL A 258 -3.23 -3.25 2.34
N ALA A 259 -3.39 -4.16 3.30
CA ALA A 259 -4.72 -4.58 3.77
C ALA A 259 -5.46 -3.47 4.53
N GLU A 260 -4.76 -2.70 5.36
CA GLU A 260 -5.35 -1.62 6.16
C GLU A 260 -5.66 -0.37 5.31
N GLU A 261 -4.94 -0.15 4.21
CA GLU A 261 -5.01 1.12 3.48
C GLU A 261 -5.28 1.02 1.98
N LEU A 262 -5.09 -0.11 1.30
CA LEU A 262 -5.36 -0.21 -0.15
C LEU A 262 -6.52 -1.15 -0.47
N ILE A 263 -6.59 -2.31 0.19
CA ILE A 263 -7.57 -3.37 -0.07
C ILE A 263 -8.49 -3.53 1.14
N THR A 264 -9.14 -2.43 1.55
CA THR A 264 -10.18 -2.46 2.59
C THR A 264 -11.52 -2.87 2.01
N VAL A 265 -12.43 -3.38 2.85
CA VAL A 265 -13.78 -3.78 2.39
C VAL A 265 -14.52 -2.58 1.80
N GLU A 266 -14.40 -1.41 2.43
CA GLU A 266 -14.95 -0.16 1.92
C GLU A 266 -14.47 0.17 0.50
N LYS A 267 -13.15 0.11 0.26
CA LYS A 267 -12.55 0.48 -1.02
C LYS A 267 -12.91 -0.51 -2.12
N VAL A 268 -13.03 -1.79 -1.78
CA VAL A 268 -13.49 -2.84 -2.70
C VAL A 268 -14.99 -2.65 -3.01
N ALA A 269 -15.82 -2.37 -2.02
CA ALA A 269 -17.24 -2.08 -2.22
C ALA A 269 -17.47 -0.83 -3.09
N ASP A 270 -16.72 0.25 -2.83
CA ASP A 270 -16.72 1.45 -3.68
C ASP A 270 -16.28 1.11 -5.11
N ALA A 271 -15.23 0.31 -5.29
CA ALA A 271 -14.78 -0.11 -6.61
C ALA A 271 -15.83 -0.93 -7.36
N MET A 272 -16.57 -1.81 -6.66
CA MET A 272 -17.67 -2.58 -7.27
C MET A 272 -18.79 -1.66 -7.75
N ILE A 273 -19.16 -0.62 -6.99
CA ILE A 273 -20.33 0.23 -7.29
C ILE A 273 -20.00 1.37 -8.26
N ASN A 274 -18.88 2.05 -8.02
CA ASN A 274 -18.47 3.28 -8.70
C ASN A 274 -17.34 3.06 -9.71
N GLY A 275 -16.80 1.84 -9.81
CA GLY A 275 -15.77 1.48 -10.78
C GLY A 275 -16.32 1.23 -12.19
N SER A 276 -15.45 0.71 -13.05
CA SER A 276 -15.73 0.43 -14.47
C SER A 276 -16.89 -0.56 -14.67
N GLN A 277 -17.14 -1.44 -13.70
CA GLN A 277 -18.16 -2.50 -13.76
C GLN A 277 -19.36 -2.22 -12.85
N GLY A 278 -19.56 -0.96 -12.46
CA GLY A 278 -20.67 -0.54 -11.60
C GLY A 278 -22.05 -0.92 -12.12
N ASP A 279 -22.25 -0.95 -13.45
CA ASP A 279 -23.51 -1.39 -14.05
C ASP A 279 -23.83 -2.86 -13.80
N ARG A 280 -22.81 -3.73 -13.75
CA ARG A 280 -22.97 -5.15 -13.45
C ARG A 280 -23.27 -5.37 -11.98
N THR A 281 -22.55 -4.69 -11.09
CA THR A 281 -22.84 -4.69 -9.64
C THR A 281 -24.28 -4.24 -9.39
N ARG A 282 -24.70 -3.14 -10.03
CA ARG A 282 -26.10 -2.70 -9.99
C ARG A 282 -27.03 -3.81 -10.46
N ALA A 283 -26.76 -4.45 -11.60
CA ALA A 283 -27.61 -5.52 -12.13
C ALA A 283 -27.77 -6.73 -11.18
N ILE A 284 -26.72 -7.13 -10.45
CA ILE A 284 -26.77 -8.19 -9.43
C ILE A 284 -27.67 -7.74 -8.26
N ILE A 285 -27.52 -6.51 -7.77
CA ILE A 285 -28.41 -5.94 -6.75
C ILE A 285 -29.86 -5.97 -7.25
N GLN A 286 -30.12 -5.55 -8.49
CA GLN A 286 -31.46 -5.57 -9.08
C GLN A 286 -32.04 -6.99 -9.16
N LYS A 287 -31.22 -7.99 -9.51
CA LYS A 287 -31.63 -9.39 -9.62
C LYS A 287 -32.20 -9.90 -8.29
N HIS A 288 -31.57 -9.55 -7.17
CA HIS A 288 -31.98 -9.99 -5.82
C HIS A 288 -33.09 -9.16 -5.19
N LEU A 289 -33.24 -7.90 -5.60
CA LEU A 289 -34.32 -7.03 -5.10
C LEU A 289 -35.63 -7.19 -5.87
N ARG A 290 -35.64 -7.60 -7.14
CA ARG A 290 -36.87 -7.83 -7.93
C ARG A 290 -37.87 -8.78 -7.24
N PRO A 291 -37.47 -9.96 -6.72
CA PRO A 291 -38.40 -10.88 -6.07
C PRO A 291 -39.10 -10.30 -4.83
N LEU A 292 -38.53 -9.25 -4.21
CA LEU A 292 -39.16 -8.55 -3.11
C LEU A 292 -40.41 -7.79 -3.58
N LEU A 293 -40.40 -7.26 -4.80
CA LEU A 293 -41.53 -6.53 -5.36
C LEU A 293 -42.62 -7.44 -5.93
N ASP A 294 -42.25 -8.66 -6.33
CA ASP A 294 -43.15 -9.64 -6.95
C ASP A 294 -44.07 -10.37 -5.96
N ASN A 295 -44.01 -10.03 -4.67
CA ASN A 295 -44.95 -10.57 -3.69
C ASN A 295 -46.37 -10.04 -3.94
N SER A 296 -47.34 -10.94 -3.81
CA SER A 296 -48.78 -10.69 -3.99
C SER A 296 -49.33 -9.48 -3.22
N VAL A 297 -48.77 -9.10 -2.08
CA VAL A 297 -49.26 -7.94 -1.30
C VAL A 297 -48.81 -6.62 -1.93
N ILE A 298 -47.52 -6.47 -2.23
CA ILE A 298 -46.96 -5.26 -2.86
C ILE A 298 -47.47 -5.14 -4.29
N MET A 299 -47.49 -6.24 -5.04
CA MET A 299 -48.00 -6.27 -6.41
C MET A 299 -49.50 -5.95 -6.49
N LYS A 300 -50.32 -6.39 -5.52
CA LYS A 300 -51.75 -5.99 -5.47
C LYS A 300 -51.92 -4.51 -5.15
N LEU A 301 -51.11 -3.97 -4.23
CA LEU A 301 -51.15 -2.55 -3.86
C LEU A 301 -50.71 -1.63 -5.01
N THR A 302 -49.63 -1.98 -5.71
CA THR A 302 -49.16 -1.21 -6.87
C THR A 302 -50.11 -1.33 -8.05
N ALA A 303 -50.61 -2.54 -8.34
CA ALA A 303 -51.57 -2.76 -9.43
C ALA A 303 -52.91 -2.04 -9.22
N GLN A 304 -53.39 -1.90 -7.98
CA GLN A 304 -54.65 -1.23 -7.68
C GLN A 304 -54.57 0.30 -7.74
N VAL A 305 -53.38 0.90 -7.55
CA VAL A 305 -53.26 2.35 -7.28
C VAL A 305 -52.43 3.13 -8.31
N THR A 306 -51.60 2.48 -9.15
CA THR A 306 -50.65 3.20 -10.04
C THR A 306 -50.89 3.10 -11.55
N MET A 307 -52.09 2.81 -12.04
CA MET A 307 -52.36 2.77 -13.51
C MET A 307 -51.38 1.86 -14.28
N GLY A 308 -51.09 0.64 -13.79
CA GLY A 308 -50.37 -0.39 -14.55
C GLY A 308 -48.83 -0.38 -14.43
N MET A 309 -48.15 -0.86 -15.48
CA MET A 309 -46.72 -1.26 -15.49
C MET A 309 -45.71 -0.18 -15.07
N THR A 310 -46.06 1.11 -15.13
CA THR A 310 -45.15 2.24 -14.89
C THR A 310 -44.83 2.45 -13.40
N GLY A 311 -45.79 2.22 -12.50
CA GLY A 311 -45.56 2.35 -11.06
C GLY A 311 -44.63 1.26 -10.50
N TYR A 312 -44.72 0.04 -11.05
CA TYR A 312 -43.82 -1.06 -10.68
C TYR A 312 -42.37 -0.76 -11.08
N THR A 313 -42.14 -0.26 -12.30
CA THR A 313 -40.80 0.10 -12.77
C THR A 313 -40.18 1.23 -11.96
N GLU A 314 -40.99 2.19 -11.50
CA GLU A 314 -40.52 3.29 -10.65
C GLU A 314 -40.16 2.81 -9.24
N LEU A 315 -40.96 1.90 -8.67
CA LEU A 315 -40.66 1.24 -7.40
C LEU A 315 -39.37 0.46 -7.43
N GLN A 316 -39.16 -0.28 -8.52
CA GLN A 316 -37.90 -0.96 -8.76
C GLN A 316 -36.74 0.04 -8.86
N ARG A 317 -36.91 1.17 -9.55
CA ARG A 317 -35.86 2.18 -9.71
C ARG A 317 -35.43 2.80 -8.37
N VAL A 318 -36.40 3.28 -7.58
CA VAL A 318 -36.14 3.94 -6.28
C VAL A 318 -35.53 2.96 -5.28
N MET A 319 -36.06 1.74 -5.18
CA MET A 319 -35.52 0.70 -4.30
C MET A 319 -34.05 0.39 -4.64
N ASN A 320 -33.72 0.21 -5.92
CA ASN A 320 -32.34 -0.05 -6.34
C ASN A 320 -31.41 1.12 -6.02
N GLN A 321 -31.86 2.35 -6.25
CA GLN A 321 -31.08 3.55 -5.93
C GLN A 321 -30.78 3.63 -4.44
N LYS A 322 -31.79 3.39 -3.58
CA LYS A 322 -31.63 3.35 -2.12
C LYS A 322 -30.72 2.21 -1.66
N ALA A 323 -30.83 1.02 -2.26
CA ALA A 323 -29.97 -0.11 -1.94
C ALA A 323 -28.48 0.18 -2.26
N VAL A 324 -28.20 0.79 -3.42
CA VAL A 324 -26.83 1.18 -3.79
C VAL A 324 -26.26 2.21 -2.80
N LEU A 325 -27.06 3.21 -2.41
CA LEU A 325 -26.64 4.21 -1.42
C LEU A 325 -26.37 3.58 -0.05
N ALA A 326 -27.28 2.73 0.44
CA ALA A 326 -27.12 2.03 1.72
C ALA A 326 -25.89 1.11 1.73
N THR A 327 -25.53 0.54 0.58
CA THR A 327 -24.34 -0.31 0.46
C THR A 327 -23.05 0.45 0.80
N GLY A 328 -22.94 1.71 0.37
CA GLY A 328 -21.81 2.57 0.75
C GLY A 328 -21.69 2.74 2.26
N ASP A 329 -22.80 3.09 2.92
CA ASP A 329 -22.83 3.33 4.37
C ASP A 329 -22.50 2.07 5.19
N VAL A 330 -22.95 0.89 4.75
CA VAL A 330 -22.72 -0.39 5.44
C VAL A 330 -21.23 -0.77 5.43
N PHE A 331 -20.54 -0.55 4.31
CA PHE A 331 -19.14 -0.95 4.13
C PHE A 331 -18.13 0.10 4.59
N SER A 332 -18.55 1.33 4.84
CA SER A 332 -17.74 2.39 5.45
C SER A 332 -17.58 2.25 6.97
N ASP A 333 -18.09 1.19 7.62
CA ASP A 333 -17.92 0.98 9.07
C ASP A 333 -16.43 0.76 9.43
N PRO A 334 -15.80 1.67 10.20
CA PRO A 334 -14.39 1.56 10.56
C PRO A 334 -14.10 0.35 11.47
N ALA A 335 -15.07 -0.09 12.28
CA ALA A 335 -14.88 -1.23 13.17
C ALA A 335 -14.75 -2.54 12.37
N PHE A 336 -15.65 -2.74 11.41
CA PHE A 336 -15.63 -3.91 10.52
C PHE A 336 -14.37 -3.95 9.65
N ASN A 337 -13.98 -2.81 9.06
CA ASN A 337 -12.76 -2.73 8.26
C ASN A 337 -11.50 -3.10 9.07
N ARG A 338 -11.39 -2.62 10.33
CA ARG A 338 -10.27 -2.97 11.22
C ARG A 338 -10.29 -4.43 11.67
N GLU A 339 -11.49 -5.00 11.84
CA GLU A 339 -11.63 -6.40 12.21
C GLU A 339 -11.19 -7.34 11.08
N ARG A 340 -11.48 -6.97 9.82
CA ARG A 340 -11.18 -7.80 8.64
C ARG A 340 -9.79 -7.57 8.06
N ALA A 341 -9.18 -6.40 8.28
CA ALA A 341 -7.84 -6.09 7.76
C ALA A 341 -6.75 -7.12 8.12
N PRO A 342 -6.66 -7.68 9.35
CA PRO A 342 -5.68 -8.72 9.69
C PRO A 342 -5.84 -9.99 8.85
N VAL A 343 -7.09 -10.36 8.53
CA VAL A 343 -7.40 -11.56 7.75
C VAL A 343 -6.90 -11.39 6.32
N VAL A 344 -7.19 -10.23 5.70
CA VAL A 344 -6.66 -9.86 4.38
C VAL A 344 -5.13 -9.84 4.43
N ALA A 345 -4.53 -9.18 5.43
CA ALA A 345 -3.08 -9.10 5.60
C ALA A 345 -2.42 -10.48 5.70
N GLU A 346 -3.05 -11.45 6.35
CA GLU A 346 -2.51 -12.82 6.41
C GLU A 346 -2.47 -13.48 5.02
N VAL A 347 -3.51 -13.29 4.20
CA VAL A 347 -3.53 -13.78 2.81
C VAL A 347 -2.42 -13.14 1.99
N LEU A 348 -2.35 -11.81 2.03
CA LEU A 348 -1.38 -11.03 1.25
C LEU A 348 0.06 -11.35 1.70
N SER A 349 0.30 -11.53 3.01
CA SER A 349 1.61 -11.89 3.56
C SER A 349 2.03 -13.29 3.11
N GLY A 350 1.13 -14.27 3.16
CA GLY A 350 1.40 -15.62 2.70
C GLY A 350 1.82 -15.67 1.22
N GLN A 351 1.12 -14.93 0.37
CA GLN A 351 1.45 -14.81 -1.05
C GLN A 351 2.80 -14.10 -1.28
N MET A 352 3.05 -12.99 -0.56
CA MET A 352 4.31 -12.23 -0.68
C MET A 352 5.54 -13.02 -0.19
N LYS A 353 5.37 -13.84 0.86
CA LYS A 353 6.40 -14.77 1.37
C LYS A 353 6.69 -15.91 0.40
N ALA A 354 5.71 -16.30 -0.41
CA ALA A 354 5.87 -17.35 -1.41
C ALA A 354 6.65 -16.88 -2.66
N LEU A 355 6.84 -15.57 -2.83
CA LEU A 355 7.61 -15.01 -3.95
C LEU A 355 9.05 -15.49 -3.92
N LYS A 356 9.60 -15.76 -5.11
CA LYS A 356 11.04 -16.02 -5.23
C LYS A 356 11.83 -14.73 -4.92
N PRO A 357 13.09 -14.84 -4.45
CA PRO A 357 13.91 -13.67 -4.15
C PRO A 357 14.08 -12.70 -5.34
N ASP A 358 14.09 -13.21 -6.57
CA ASP A 358 14.16 -12.39 -7.79
C ASP A 358 12.86 -11.61 -8.05
N GLU A 359 11.69 -12.25 -7.88
CA GLU A 359 10.39 -11.60 -8.01
C GLU A 359 10.21 -10.50 -6.96
N PHE A 360 10.58 -10.79 -5.70
CA PHE A 360 10.56 -9.81 -4.63
C PHE A 360 11.53 -8.65 -4.88
N GLN A 361 12.73 -8.94 -5.39
CA GLN A 361 13.72 -7.91 -5.72
C GLN A 361 13.25 -7.01 -6.86
N ASP A 362 12.57 -7.56 -7.86
CA ASP A 362 12.04 -6.80 -8.99
C ASP A 362 11.00 -5.76 -8.57
N ILE A 363 10.34 -5.93 -7.42
CA ILE A 363 9.43 -4.92 -6.85
C ILE A 363 10.24 -3.73 -6.30
N LEU A 364 11.37 -3.99 -5.64
CA LEU A 364 12.11 -2.97 -4.88
C LEU A 364 13.24 -2.32 -5.67
N ARG A 365 14.02 -3.11 -6.42
CA ARG A 365 15.28 -2.71 -7.08
C ARG A 365 15.11 -1.62 -8.15
N PRO A 366 14.07 -1.62 -9.02
CA PRO A 366 13.97 -0.65 -10.11
C PRO A 366 13.96 0.80 -9.63
N ALA A 367 13.37 1.07 -8.47
CA ALA A 367 13.27 2.43 -7.93
C ALA A 367 14.61 2.98 -7.42
N PHE A 368 15.41 2.13 -6.78
CA PHE A 368 16.72 2.56 -6.31
C PHE A 368 17.72 2.67 -7.45
N ARG A 369 17.69 1.73 -8.42
CA ARG A 369 18.68 1.61 -9.49
C ARG A 369 18.87 2.90 -10.31
N GLU A 370 17.80 3.64 -10.56
CA GLU A 370 17.85 4.90 -11.30
C GLU A 370 18.56 6.02 -10.54
N GLU A 371 18.56 5.97 -9.21
CA GLU A 371 19.09 7.04 -8.34
C GLU A 371 20.38 6.65 -7.59
N GLU A 372 20.84 5.40 -7.73
CA GLU A 372 22.09 4.93 -7.11
C GLU A 372 23.25 5.87 -7.44
N LEU A 373 23.36 6.30 -8.69
CA LEU A 373 24.44 7.18 -9.12
C LEU A 373 24.36 8.56 -8.43
N GLN A 374 23.15 9.12 -8.28
CA GLN A 374 22.96 10.39 -7.59
C GLN A 374 23.36 10.27 -6.11
N LEU A 375 22.92 9.20 -5.43
CA LEU A 375 23.31 8.93 -4.04
C LEU A 375 24.83 8.74 -3.89
N MET A 376 25.47 8.01 -4.81
CA MET A 376 26.93 7.80 -4.81
C MET A 376 27.70 9.11 -5.04
N LEU A 377 27.24 9.95 -5.98
CA LEU A 377 27.86 11.25 -6.25
C LEU A 377 27.73 12.21 -5.07
N VAL A 378 26.56 12.31 -4.45
CA VAL A 378 26.38 13.17 -3.27
C VAL A 378 27.28 12.68 -2.13
N GLY A 379 27.33 11.37 -1.88
CA GLY A 379 28.26 10.78 -0.91
C GLY A 379 29.73 11.14 -1.21
N GLY A 380 30.13 11.09 -2.47
CA GLY A 380 31.46 11.53 -2.91
C GLY A 380 31.71 13.02 -2.66
N ILE A 381 30.77 13.91 -2.99
CA ILE A 381 30.92 15.35 -2.75
C ILE A 381 31.10 15.66 -1.26
N PHE A 382 30.31 15.05 -0.39
CA PHE A 382 30.47 15.19 1.06
C PHE A 382 31.80 14.61 1.56
N GLY A 383 32.24 13.49 0.98
CA GLY A 383 33.57 12.95 1.23
C GLY A 383 34.70 13.92 0.83
N ALA A 384 34.56 14.59 -0.31
CA ALA A 384 35.52 15.58 -0.78
C ALA A 384 35.59 16.80 0.15
N LEU A 385 34.43 17.31 0.59
CA LEU A 385 34.34 18.40 1.55
C LEU A 385 35.01 18.04 2.88
N ALA A 386 34.78 16.83 3.37
CA ALA A 386 35.44 16.35 4.58
C ALA A 386 36.97 16.22 4.39
N GLY A 387 37.43 15.70 3.25
CA GLY A 387 38.85 15.66 2.89
C GLY A 387 39.49 17.05 2.82
N LEU A 388 38.76 18.05 2.32
CA LEU A 388 39.20 19.45 2.29
C LEU A 388 39.29 20.04 3.70
N LEU A 389 38.29 19.83 4.54
CA LEU A 389 38.31 20.24 5.95
C LEU A 389 39.47 19.60 6.70
N GLN A 390 39.74 18.33 6.44
CA GLN A 390 40.86 17.62 7.02
C GLN A 390 42.20 18.20 6.55
N PHE A 391 42.36 18.50 5.26
CA PHE A 391 43.55 19.18 4.74
C PHE A 391 43.75 20.55 5.40
N LEU A 392 42.71 21.38 5.50
CA LEU A 392 42.78 22.67 6.19
C LEU A 392 43.20 22.53 7.66
N SER A 393 42.70 21.50 8.34
CA SER A 393 43.09 21.22 9.73
C SER A 393 44.57 20.86 9.89
N PHE A 394 45.18 20.25 8.87
CA PHE A 394 46.61 19.92 8.85
C PHE A 394 47.50 21.07 8.40
N VAL A 395 46.98 22.00 7.60
CA VAL A 395 47.71 23.22 7.19
C VAL A 395 47.61 24.32 8.24
N GLY A 396 46.55 24.33 9.04
CA GLY A 396 46.33 25.29 10.13
C GLY A 396 46.96 24.91 11.47
N MET A 397 47.45 23.67 11.63
CA MET A 397 48.33 23.21 12.72
C MET A 397 49.79 23.31 12.30
#